data_AF-A0A4S8K704-F1
#
_entry.id   AF-A0A4S8K704-F1
#
_cell.length_a   1.000
_cell.length_b   1.000
_cell.length_c   1.000
_cell.angle_alpha   90.00
_cell.angle_beta   90.00
_cell.angle_gamma   90.00
#
_symmetry.space_group_name_H-M   'P 1'
#
loop_
_entity.id
_entity.type
_entity.pdbx_description
1 polymer ?
#
loop_
_entity_poly.entity_id
_entity_poly.type
_entity_poly.pdbx_seq_one_letter_code
_entity_poly.pdbx_strand_id
1 'polypeptide(L)'
;MGRGRFKAKPTGRRNFSTPEEMVAGSSARPRTFKQVQQEEAEHSEEEESEESGGETEQETEKKKGILDISEIQNPNLAKPKNVKARAVDVESTPELSRREREEIERQRAHERYMRLQEQGKTEQARKDLERLALIRQQRAEAAKKREEEKAAKEQKKAEARK
;
A
#
# COMPACT_ATOMS: atom_id res chain seq x y z
N MET A 1 29.16 -2.83 -44.48
CA MET A 1 27.93 -3.05 -43.67
C MET A 1 27.70 -1.83 -42.79
N GLY A 2 26.84 -0.90 -43.22
CA GLY A 2 26.57 0.34 -42.49
C GLY A 2 25.72 0.06 -41.25
N ARG A 3 26.29 0.22 -40.04
CA ARG A 3 25.52 0.15 -38.80
C ARG A 3 24.79 1.48 -38.60
N GLY A 4 23.50 1.50 -38.93
CA GLY A 4 22.62 2.63 -38.68
C GLY A 4 22.57 2.97 -37.19
N ARG A 5 22.78 4.25 -36.86
CA ARG A 5 22.66 4.79 -35.49
C ARG A 5 21.17 4.87 -35.12
N PHE A 6 20.61 3.79 -34.57
CA PHE A 6 19.25 3.83 -34.03
C PHE A 6 19.25 4.66 -32.74
N LYS A 7 18.82 5.93 -32.82
CA LYS A 7 18.53 6.74 -31.63
C LYS A 7 17.25 6.19 -31.00
N ALA A 8 17.38 5.38 -29.95
CA ALA A 8 16.24 5.02 -29.12
C ALA A 8 15.63 6.31 -28.55
N LYS A 9 14.40 6.65 -28.98
CA LYS A 9 13.65 7.74 -28.37
C LYS A 9 13.49 7.40 -26.88
N PRO A 10 13.62 8.38 -25.96
CA PRO A 10 13.35 8.12 -24.55
C PRO A 10 11.91 7.64 -24.44
N THR A 11 11.71 6.36 -24.14
CA THR A 11 10.39 5.81 -23.83
C THR A 11 9.86 6.62 -22.66
N GLY A 12 8.77 7.37 -22.89
CA GLY A 12 8.20 8.28 -21.90
C GLY A 12 8.08 7.59 -20.55
N ARG A 13 8.58 8.25 -19.50
CA ARG A 13 8.46 7.73 -18.13
C ARG A 13 6.97 7.58 -17.83
N ARG A 14 6.54 6.37 -17.48
CA ARG A 14 5.18 6.12 -17.00
C ARG A 14 5.10 6.65 -15.57
N ASN A 15 4.26 7.65 -15.36
CA ASN A 15 3.97 8.15 -14.02
C ASN A 15 2.88 7.25 -13.43
N PHE A 16 3.24 6.44 -12.45
CA PHE A 16 2.28 5.69 -11.63
C PHE A 16 1.92 6.54 -10.42
N SER A 17 0.64 6.61 -10.07
CA SER A 17 0.21 7.28 -8.85
C SER A 17 0.79 6.58 -7.64
N THR A 18 1.39 7.34 -6.74
CA THR A 18 1.86 6.78 -5.46
C THR A 18 0.65 6.53 -4.53
N PRO A 19 0.77 5.62 -3.54
CA PRO A 19 -0.29 5.39 -2.56
C PRO A 19 -0.71 6.67 -1.83
N GLU A 20 0.25 7.55 -1.49
CA GLU A 20 -0.02 8.85 -0.88
C GLU A 20 -0.83 9.78 -1.80
N GLU A 21 -0.53 9.79 -3.10
CA GLU A 21 -1.29 10.57 -4.10
C GLU A 21 -2.70 10.03 -4.35
N MET A 22 -2.91 8.71 -4.20
CA MET A 22 -4.24 8.11 -4.29
C MET A 22 -5.11 8.53 -3.10
N VAL A 23 -4.55 8.54 -1.88
CA VAL A 23 -5.24 8.99 -0.66
C VAL A 23 -5.51 10.49 -0.71
N ALA A 24 -4.57 11.29 -1.18
CA ALA A 24 -4.74 12.74 -1.33
C ALA A 24 -5.68 13.12 -2.49
N GLY A 25 -6.11 12.17 -3.32
CA GLY A 25 -6.99 12.40 -4.46
C GLY A 25 -6.38 13.27 -5.56
N SER A 26 -5.08 13.59 -5.49
CA SER A 26 -4.35 14.48 -6.40
C SER A 26 -3.75 13.73 -7.58
N SER A 27 -4.41 12.66 -8.05
CA SER A 27 -3.90 11.87 -9.17
C SER A 27 -3.82 12.72 -10.45
N ALA A 28 -2.76 12.55 -11.24
CA ALA A 28 -2.58 13.24 -12.53
C ALA A 28 -3.55 12.78 -13.63
N ARG A 29 -4.61 12.04 -13.29
CA ARG A 29 -5.61 11.53 -14.24
C ARG A 29 -6.66 12.61 -14.51
N PRO A 30 -7.16 12.77 -15.75
CA PRO A 30 -8.14 13.80 -16.08
C PRO A 30 -9.43 13.59 -15.28
N ARG A 31 -9.99 14.70 -14.76
CA ARG A 31 -11.21 14.72 -13.92
C ARG A 31 -12.44 14.07 -14.56
N THR A 32 -12.49 14.01 -15.89
CA THR A 32 -13.57 13.38 -16.64
C THR A 32 -13.65 11.87 -16.46
N PHE A 33 -12.55 11.19 -16.12
CA PHE A 33 -12.57 9.76 -15.82
C PHE A 33 -13.09 9.48 -14.40
N LYS A 34 -12.97 10.45 -13.49
CA LYS A 34 -13.48 10.34 -12.11
C LYS A 34 -15.00 10.53 -12.06
N GLN A 35 -15.56 11.37 -12.92
CA GLN A 35 -17.02 11.59 -13.00
C GLN A 35 -17.80 10.31 -13.30
N VAL A 36 -17.35 9.50 -14.27
CA VAL A 36 -18.05 8.26 -14.62
C VAL A 36 -18.00 7.23 -13.48
N GLN A 37 -16.85 7.08 -12.81
CA GLN A 37 -16.74 6.17 -11.66
C GLN A 37 -17.48 6.67 -10.42
N GLN A 38 -17.55 7.99 -10.24
CA GLN A 38 -18.28 8.59 -9.13
C GLN A 38 -19.80 8.51 -9.36
N GLU A 39 -20.29 8.70 -10.58
CA GLU A 39 -21.70 8.47 -10.94
C GLU A 39 -22.09 6.99 -10.80
N GLU A 40 -21.20 6.06 -11.14
CA GLU A 40 -21.44 4.61 -10.96
C GLU A 40 -21.42 4.21 -9.47
N ALA A 41 -20.56 4.84 -8.66
CA ALA A 41 -20.50 4.63 -7.20
C ALA A 41 -21.65 5.32 -6.47
N GLU A 42 -22.04 6.54 -6.85
CA GLU A 42 -23.20 7.25 -6.30
C GLU A 42 -24.50 6.50 -6.66
N HIS A 43 -24.62 5.94 -7.87
CA HIS A 43 -25.76 5.09 -8.22
C HIS A 43 -25.81 3.78 -7.42
N SER A 44 -24.63 3.20 -7.11
CA SER A 44 -24.52 2.02 -6.23
C SER A 44 -24.81 2.33 -4.77
N GLU A 45 -24.41 3.50 -4.26
CA GLU A 45 -24.70 3.93 -2.88
C GLU A 45 -26.16 4.38 -2.71
N GLU A 46 -26.79 4.94 -3.75
CA GLU A 46 -28.21 5.32 -3.71
C GLU A 46 -29.14 4.08 -3.80
N GLU A 47 -28.76 3.02 -4.52
CA GLU A 47 -29.44 1.72 -4.43
C GLU A 47 -29.24 1.04 -3.05
N GLU A 48 -28.08 1.22 -2.40
CA GLU A 48 -27.82 0.65 -1.06
C GLU A 48 -28.51 1.45 0.06
N SER A 49 -28.70 2.76 -0.11
CA SER A 49 -29.31 3.64 0.90
C SER A 49 -30.84 3.59 0.92
N GLU A 50 -31.52 3.16 -0.15
CA GLU A 50 -32.98 2.94 -0.11
C GLU A 50 -33.38 1.61 0.55
N GLU A 51 -32.43 0.71 0.87
CA GLU A 51 -32.67 -0.55 1.57
C GLU A 51 -32.33 -0.50 3.08
N SER A 52 -32.35 0.69 3.70
CA SER A 52 -32.11 0.88 5.14
C SER A 52 -33.22 1.68 5.84
N GLY A 53 -34.47 1.30 5.60
CA GLY A 53 -35.67 1.79 6.30
C GLY A 53 -36.46 0.65 6.93
N GLY A 54 -35.82 -0.12 7.83
CA GLY A 54 -36.45 -1.27 8.48
C GLY A 54 -37.38 -0.91 9.64
N GLU A 55 -38.60 -0.44 9.34
CA GLU A 55 -39.76 -0.62 10.22
C GLU A 55 -40.44 -1.94 9.82
N THR A 56 -40.17 -3.01 10.57
CA THR A 56 -40.84 -4.31 10.35
C THR A 56 -42.22 -4.28 11.00
N GLU A 57 -43.16 -3.61 10.37
CA GLU A 57 -44.56 -4.04 10.47
C GLU A 57 -44.75 -5.26 9.56
N GLN A 58 -45.53 -6.21 10.05
CA GLN A 58 -45.79 -7.49 9.41
C GLN A 58 -46.60 -7.28 8.14
N GLU A 59 -45.94 -6.91 7.05
CA GLU A 59 -46.53 -6.98 5.73
C GLU A 59 -45.64 -7.83 4.85
N THR A 60 -46.27 -8.84 4.26
CA THR A 60 -45.69 -9.66 3.22
C THR A 60 -45.36 -8.76 2.03
N GLU A 61 -44.19 -8.12 2.05
CA GLU A 61 -43.65 -7.44 0.90
C GLU A 61 -43.41 -8.50 -0.18
N LYS A 62 -44.26 -8.47 -1.20
CA LYS A 62 -44.14 -9.33 -2.37
C LYS A 62 -42.86 -8.92 -3.10
N LYS A 63 -41.75 -9.62 -2.83
CA LYS A 63 -40.48 -9.39 -3.52
C LYS A 63 -40.69 -9.70 -5.00
N LYS A 64 -40.52 -8.71 -5.86
CA LYS A 64 -40.77 -8.86 -7.29
C LYS A 64 -39.51 -9.41 -7.97
N GLY A 65 -39.67 -10.50 -8.73
CA GLY A 65 -38.63 -10.99 -9.65
C GLY A 65 -37.92 -12.28 -9.19
N ILE A 66 -36.76 -12.55 -9.80
CA ILE A 66 -35.97 -13.80 -9.66
C ILE A 66 -35.47 -14.03 -8.21
N LEU A 67 -35.46 -12.97 -7.40
CA LEU A 67 -35.12 -13.00 -5.98
C LEU A 67 -36.05 -13.88 -5.12
N ASP A 68 -37.32 -14.03 -5.51
CA ASP A 68 -38.28 -14.88 -4.79
C ASP A 68 -38.08 -16.38 -5.09
N ILE A 69 -37.45 -16.71 -6.22
CA ILE A 69 -37.20 -18.10 -6.65
C ILE A 69 -35.89 -18.62 -6.05
N SER A 70 -34.96 -17.71 -5.72
CA SER A 70 -33.66 -18.07 -5.14
C SER A 70 -33.74 -18.07 -3.62
N GLU A 71 -34.55 -18.98 -3.06
CA GLU A 71 -34.48 -19.30 -1.64
C GLU A 71 -33.04 -19.72 -1.30
N ILE A 72 -32.38 -19.02 -0.38
CA ILE A 72 -31.02 -19.34 0.05
C ILE A 72 -31.06 -20.68 0.81
N GLN A 73 -31.00 -21.78 0.09
CA GLN A 73 -30.92 -23.15 0.62
C GLN A 73 -29.49 -23.47 1.05
N ASN A 74 -28.90 -22.61 1.88
CA ASN A 74 -27.63 -22.92 2.50
C ASN A 74 -27.89 -23.64 3.83
N PRO A 75 -27.65 -24.96 3.93
CA PRO A 75 -27.91 -25.73 5.16
C PRO A 75 -27.01 -25.29 6.33
N ASN A 76 -25.92 -24.56 6.06
CA ASN A 76 -25.04 -23.98 7.08
C ASN A 76 -25.39 -22.53 7.43
N LEU A 77 -26.49 -21.98 6.88
CA LEU A 77 -26.94 -20.64 7.24
C LEU A 77 -27.53 -20.68 8.66
N ALA A 78 -26.66 -20.45 9.64
CA ALA A 78 -27.05 -20.36 11.03
C ALA A 78 -28.00 -19.16 11.20
N LYS A 79 -29.27 -19.43 11.52
CA LYS A 79 -30.24 -18.38 11.85
C LYS A 79 -29.74 -17.60 13.07
N PRO A 80 -29.74 -16.26 13.05
CA PRO A 80 -29.35 -15.48 14.21
C PRO A 80 -30.28 -15.82 15.39
N LYS A 81 -29.70 -16.22 16.53
CA LYS A 81 -30.44 -16.48 17.76
C LYS A 81 -30.37 -15.23 18.62
N ASN A 82 -31.54 -14.71 19.03
CA ASN A 82 -31.63 -13.56 19.91
C ASN A 82 -31.23 -13.96 21.33
N VAL A 83 -29.99 -13.69 21.73
CA VAL A 83 -29.51 -13.90 23.10
C VAL A 83 -29.79 -12.63 23.91
N LYS A 84 -30.32 -12.80 25.12
CA LYS A 84 -30.59 -11.68 26.04
C LYS A 84 -29.26 -11.09 26.51
N ALA A 85 -29.11 -9.75 26.46
CA ALA A 85 -27.88 -9.04 26.82
C ALA A 85 -27.31 -9.38 28.21
N ARG A 86 -28.14 -9.84 29.15
CA ARG A 86 -27.72 -10.26 30.50
C ARG A 86 -27.00 -11.61 30.57
N ALA A 87 -27.06 -12.41 29.50
CA ALA A 87 -26.41 -13.72 29.42
C ALA A 87 -25.11 -13.68 28.59
N VAL A 88 -24.70 -12.49 28.13
CA VAL A 88 -23.43 -12.30 27.42
C VAL A 88 -22.37 -12.01 28.48
N ASP A 89 -21.48 -12.97 28.68
CA ASP A 89 -20.35 -12.85 29.59
C ASP A 89 -19.25 -12.02 28.92
N VAL A 90 -19.15 -10.73 29.30
CA VAL A 90 -18.26 -9.74 28.67
C VAL A 90 -16.80 -9.90 29.12
N GLU A 91 -16.56 -10.64 30.22
CA GLU A 91 -15.23 -10.88 30.77
C GLU A 91 -14.52 -12.10 30.14
N SER A 92 -15.28 -12.96 29.47
CA SER A 92 -14.76 -14.08 28.69
C SER A 92 -14.10 -13.55 27.41
N THR A 93 -12.79 -13.30 27.45
CA THR A 93 -12.02 -13.08 26.21
C THR A 93 -12.21 -14.31 25.32
N PRO A 94 -12.74 -14.18 24.10
CA PRO A 94 -12.89 -15.32 23.21
C PRO A 94 -11.51 -15.93 22.99
N GLU A 95 -11.34 -17.18 23.41
CA GLU A 95 -10.13 -17.92 23.13
C GLU A 95 -9.97 -18.01 21.61
N LEU A 96 -9.04 -17.21 21.07
CA LEU A 96 -8.75 -17.18 19.64
C LEU A 96 -8.65 -18.60 19.12
N SER A 97 -9.36 -18.87 18.03
CA SER A 97 -9.34 -20.17 17.36
C SER A 97 -7.90 -20.55 17.04
N ARG A 98 -7.56 -21.84 17.00
CA ARG A 98 -6.20 -22.30 16.66
C ARG A 98 -5.67 -21.64 15.38
N ARG A 99 -6.57 -21.46 14.40
CA ARG A 99 -6.27 -20.75 13.13
C ARG A 99 -5.91 -19.28 13.35
N GLU A 100 -6.68 -18.59 14.19
CA GLU A 100 -6.46 -17.16 14.48
C GLU A 100 -5.15 -16.96 15.26
N ARG A 101 -4.79 -17.87 16.17
CA ARG A 101 -3.50 -17.83 16.88
C ARG A 101 -2.32 -17.97 15.93
N GLU A 102 -2.38 -18.93 15.02
CA GLU A 102 -1.34 -19.16 14.01
C GLU A 102 -1.22 -17.98 13.03
N GLU A 103 -2.35 -17.37 12.63
CA GLU A 103 -2.35 -16.19 11.77
C GLU A 103 -1.74 -14.97 12.46
N ILE A 104 -2.06 -14.72 13.72
CA ILE A 104 -1.47 -13.64 14.52
C ILE A 104 0.03 -13.86 14.72
N GLU A 105 0.45 -15.11 14.99
CA GLU A 105 1.87 -15.43 15.09
C GLU A 105 2.61 -15.23 13.78
N ARG A 106 2.00 -15.61 12.64
CA ARG A 106 2.55 -15.36 11.30
C ARG A 106 2.70 -13.87 11.02
N GLN A 107 1.70 -13.06 11.38
CA GLN A 107 1.76 -11.60 11.26
C GLN A 107 2.87 -11.02 12.13
N ARG A 108 2.92 -11.40 13.42
CA ARG A 108 3.98 -10.96 14.35
C ARG A 108 5.38 -11.36 13.89
N ALA A 109 5.54 -12.56 13.33
CA ALA A 109 6.82 -13.02 12.78
C ALA A 109 7.23 -12.20 11.55
N HIS A 110 6.28 -11.87 10.67
CA HIS A 110 6.52 -11.01 9.52
C HIS A 110 6.91 -9.59 9.95
N GLU A 111 6.16 -8.98 10.87
CA GLU A 111 6.46 -7.66 11.43
C GLU A 111 7.84 -7.64 12.10
N ARG A 112 8.18 -8.69 12.87
CA ARG A 112 9.50 -8.81 13.48
C ARG A 112 10.60 -8.87 12.42
N TYR A 113 10.39 -9.63 11.35
CA TYR A 113 11.33 -9.72 10.24
C TYR A 113 11.52 -8.36 9.56
N MET A 114 10.42 -7.67 9.24
CA MET A 114 10.46 -6.32 8.65
C MET A 114 11.18 -5.34 9.57
N ARG A 115 10.88 -5.35 10.87
CA ARG A 115 11.55 -4.52 11.87
C ARG A 115 13.05 -4.82 11.98
N LEU A 116 13.46 -6.09 11.87
CA LEU A 116 14.87 -6.46 11.86
C LEU A 116 15.58 -6.02 10.57
N GLN A 117 14.88 -6.04 9.44
CA GLN A 117 15.37 -5.54 8.15
C GLN A 117 15.62 -4.03 8.22
N GLU A 118 14.65 -3.27 8.74
CA GLU A 118 14.74 -1.83 8.96
C GLU A 118 15.87 -1.46 9.92
N GLN A 119 16.06 -2.25 10.98
CA GLN A 119 17.18 -2.09 11.91
C GLN A 119 18.54 -2.47 11.30
N GLY A 120 18.58 -2.99 10.08
CA GLY A 120 19.82 -3.43 9.46
C GLY A 120 20.41 -4.70 10.08
N LYS A 121 19.61 -5.46 10.84
CA LYS A 121 20.09 -6.65 11.56
C LYS A 121 20.08 -7.92 10.71
N THR A 122 19.26 -7.96 9.66
CA THR A 122 19.27 -9.08 8.70
C THR A 122 20.55 -9.06 7.88
N GLU A 123 21.05 -10.23 7.48
CA GLU A 123 22.29 -10.32 6.69
C GLU A 123 22.21 -9.56 5.36
N GLN A 124 21.02 -9.53 4.75
CA GLN A 124 20.76 -8.76 3.54
C GLN A 124 20.93 -7.26 3.79
N ALA A 125 20.26 -6.75 4.83
CA ALA A 125 20.34 -5.33 5.16
C ALA A 125 21.75 -4.91 5.59
N ARG A 126 22.50 -5.78 6.28
CA ARG A 126 23.93 -5.54 6.58
C ARG A 126 24.76 -5.36 5.31
N LYS A 127 24.63 -6.29 4.35
CA LYS A 127 25.33 -6.21 3.06
C LYS A 127 24.96 -4.94 2.29
N ASP A 128 23.68 -4.56 2.30
CA ASP A 128 23.23 -3.32 1.65
C ASP A 128 23.81 -2.07 2.33
N LEU A 129 23.84 -2.04 3.66
CA LEU A 129 24.47 -0.96 4.42
C LEU A 129 25.97 -0.88 4.17
N GLU A 130 26.67 -2.00 4.14
CA GLU A 130 28.09 -2.10 3.79
C GLU A 130 28.37 -1.57 2.38
N ARG A 131 27.54 -1.98 1.40
CA ARG A 131 27.63 -1.47 0.03
C ARG A 131 27.43 0.04 -0.03
N LEU A 132 26.43 0.56 0.69
CA LEU A 132 26.19 2.00 0.78
C LEU A 132 27.35 2.74 1.46
N ALA A 133 27.94 2.16 2.51
CA ALA A 133 29.11 2.73 3.20
C ALA A 133 30.32 2.83 2.25
N LEU A 134 30.60 1.79 1.47
CA LEU A 134 31.67 1.78 0.46
C LEU A 134 31.47 2.88 -0.60
N ILE A 135 30.23 3.06 -1.08
CA ILE A 135 29.92 4.14 -2.03
C ILE A 135 30.12 5.53 -1.38
N ARG A 136 29.71 5.70 -0.11
CA ARG A 136 29.93 6.95 0.62
C ARG A 136 31.42 7.24 0.78
N GLN A 137 32.23 6.24 1.11
CA GLN A 137 33.69 6.36 1.20
C GLN A 137 34.30 6.76 -0.14
N GLN A 138 33.96 6.07 -1.24
CA GLN A 138 34.44 6.42 -2.58
C GLN A 138 34.07 7.85 -2.98
N ARG A 139 32.86 8.31 -2.64
CA ARG A 139 32.44 9.69 -2.90
C ARG A 139 33.22 10.69 -2.06
N ALA A 140 33.44 10.42 -0.78
CA ALA A 140 34.21 11.27 0.11
C ALA A 140 35.68 11.36 -0.33
N GLU A 141 36.30 10.24 -0.70
CA GLU A 141 37.67 10.20 -1.23
C GLU A 141 37.78 10.95 -2.56
N ALA A 142 36.82 10.78 -3.46
CA ALA A 142 36.80 11.53 -4.72
C ALA A 142 36.60 13.04 -4.51
N ALA A 143 35.80 13.45 -3.52
CA ALA A 143 35.65 14.85 -3.14
C ALA A 143 36.95 15.42 -2.56
N LYS A 144 37.58 14.71 -1.62
CA LYS A 144 38.88 15.09 -1.04
C LYS A 144 39.97 15.21 -2.10
N LYS A 145 40.12 14.22 -3.00
CA LYS A 145 41.07 14.30 -4.12
C LYS A 145 40.84 15.50 -5.03
N ARG A 146 39.57 15.84 -5.31
CA ARG A 146 39.24 17.04 -6.10
C ARG A 146 39.57 18.34 -5.36
N GLU A 147 39.38 18.40 -4.06
CA GLU A 147 39.73 19.56 -3.24
C GLU A 147 41.25 19.73 -3.15
N GLU A 148 41.99 18.65 -2.93
CA GLU A 148 43.46 18.65 -2.93
C GLU A 148 44.04 19.07 -4.28
N GLU A 149 43.51 18.55 -5.40
CA GLU A 149 43.93 18.98 -6.73
C GLU A 149 43.63 20.46 -7.01
N LYS A 150 42.48 20.96 -6.52
CA LYS A 150 42.13 22.38 -6.67
C LYS A 150 43.05 23.25 -5.83
N ALA A 151 43.28 22.89 -4.57
CA ALA A 151 44.20 23.59 -3.67
C ALA A 151 45.64 23.61 -4.21
N ALA A 152 46.14 22.48 -4.73
CA ALA A 152 47.46 22.43 -5.35
C ALA A 152 47.55 23.28 -6.63
N LYS A 153 46.48 23.33 -7.44
CA LYS A 153 46.42 24.22 -8.62
C LYS A 153 46.38 25.69 -8.21
N GLU A 154 45.69 26.03 -7.13
CA GLU A 154 45.65 27.40 -6.60
C GLU A 154 46.99 27.83 -6.01
N GLN A 155 47.66 26.96 -5.24
CA GLN A 155 49.01 27.20 -4.73
C GLN A 155 50.01 27.42 -5.87
N LYS A 156 50.01 26.56 -6.90
CA LYS A 156 50.87 26.75 -8.09
C LYS A 156 50.57 28.06 -8.83
N LYS A 157 49.31 28.47 -8.94
CA LYS A 157 48.93 29.76 -9.53
C LYS A 157 49.35 30.95 -8.67
N ALA A 158 49.31 30.82 -7.35
CA ALA A 158 49.74 31.85 -6.41
C ALA A 158 51.27 31.99 -6.41
N GLU A 159 52.01 30.88 -6.47
CA GLU A 159 53.47 30.87 -6.63
C GLU A 159 53.89 31.47 -7.98
N ALA A 160 53.20 31.14 -9.07
CA ALA A 160 53.51 31.72 -10.40
C ALA A 160 53.15 33.21 -10.55
N ARG A 161 52.37 33.78 -9.61
CA ARG A 161 52.04 35.22 -9.57
C ARG A 161 52.96 36.02 -8.66
N LYS A 162 53.81 35.36 -7.89
CA LYS A 162 54.79 35.96 -6.98
C LYS A 162 56.12 36.14 -7.70
#